data_AF-A0A3N4J5U0-F1
#
_entry.id   AF-A0A3N4J5U0-F1
#
_cell.length_a   1.000
_cell.length_b   1.000
_cell.length_c   1.000
_cell.angle_alpha   90.00
_cell.angle_beta   90.00
_cell.angle_gamma   90.00
#
_symmetry.space_group_name_H-M   'P 1'
#
loop_
_entity.id
_entity.type
_entity.pdbx_description
1 polymer ?
#
loop_
_entity_poly.entity_id
_entity_poly.type
_entity_poly.pdbx_seq_one_letter_code
_entity_poly.pdbx_strand_id
1 'polypeptide(L)' 'CCARALIAKEPDSKAQRSHLQEELELTGHLVHLCPKYHCELNSIEYYSGTAKLYAHQRCGYTIQALQQMVPGCLASV' A
#
# COMPACT_ATOMS: atom_id res chain seq x y z
N CYS A 1 -26.24 10.20 -2.47
CA CYS A 1 -25.59 8.87 -2.57
C CYS A 1 -26.04 7.99 -3.75
N CYS A 2 -27.12 8.30 -4.49
CA CYS A 2 -27.57 7.46 -5.62
C CYS A 2 -26.89 7.79 -6.95
N ALA A 3 -26.53 9.05 -7.20
CA ALA A 3 -25.92 9.50 -8.45
C ALA A 3 -24.58 8.78 -8.76
N ARG A 4 -23.71 8.61 -7.76
CA ARG A 4 -22.43 7.89 -7.95
C ARG A 4 -22.64 6.43 -8.35
N ALA A 5 -23.64 5.77 -7.78
CA ALA A 5 -23.97 4.38 -8.11
C ALA A 5 -24.63 4.26 -9.49
N LEU A 6 -25.35 5.29 -9.95
CA LEU A 6 -25.91 5.36 -11.30
C LEU A 6 -24.80 5.58 -12.33
N ILE A 7 -23.93 6.58 -12.12
CA ILE A 7 -22.79 6.87 -12.99
C ILE A 7 -21.88 5.64 -13.10
N ALA A 8 -21.54 4.97 -11.99
CA ALA A 8 -20.70 3.77 -12.02
C ALA A 8 -21.33 2.58 -12.80
N LYS A 9 -22.65 2.61 -13.07
CA LYS A 9 -23.33 1.59 -13.86
C LYS A 9 -23.36 1.90 -15.34
N GLU A 10 -23.11 3.14 -15.74
CA GLU A 10 -23.07 3.57 -17.13
C GLU A 10 -21.99 2.79 -17.90
N PRO A 11 -22.21 2.51 -19.20
CA PRO A 11 -21.31 1.66 -19.98
C PRO A 11 -19.90 2.21 -20.12
N ASP A 12 -19.77 3.53 -20.27
CA ASP A 12 -18.50 4.26 -20.35
C ASP A 12 -17.67 4.07 -19.07
N SER A 13 -18.32 4.19 -17.92
CA SER A 13 -17.71 4.03 -16.60
C SER A 13 -17.27 2.59 -16.33
N LYS A 14 -17.96 1.59 -16.90
CA LYS A 14 -17.55 0.18 -16.83
C LYS A 14 -16.43 -0.16 -17.82
N ALA A 15 -16.40 0.52 -18.96
CA ALA A 15 -15.38 0.32 -19.99
C ALA A 15 -14.05 1.01 -19.65
N GLN A 16 -14.11 2.10 -18.87
CA GLN A 16 -12.94 2.86 -18.45
C GLN A 16 -12.07 2.03 -17.48
N ARG A 17 -10.83 1.76 -17.89
CA ARG A 17 -9.83 1.15 -17.00
C ARG A 17 -9.35 2.19 -15.99
N SER A 18 -8.92 1.71 -14.83
CA SER A 18 -8.27 2.59 -13.85
C SER A 18 -6.90 3.01 -14.37
N HIS A 19 -6.50 4.26 -14.08
CA HIS A 19 -5.17 4.76 -14.43
C HIS A 19 -4.05 3.82 -13.95
N LEU A 20 -4.17 3.30 -12.71
CA LEU A 20 -3.21 2.34 -12.17
C LEU A 20 -3.12 1.06 -13.00
N GLN A 21 -4.27 0.55 -13.47
CA GLN A 21 -4.27 -0.63 -14.34
C GLN A 21 -3.57 -0.33 -15.68
N GLU A 22 -3.85 0.82 -16.29
CA GLU A 22 -3.22 1.23 -17.55
C GLU A 22 -1.69 1.37 -17.37
N GLU A 23 -1.22 2.01 -16.30
CA GLU A 23 0.21 2.15 -16.00
C GLU A 23 0.90 0.80 -15.76
N LEU A 24 0.26 -0.11 -15.02
CA LEU A 24 0.80 -1.45 -14.76
C LEU A 24 0.91 -2.28 -16.04
N GLU A 25 -0.11 -2.21 -16.90
CA GLU A 25 -0.12 -2.88 -18.20
C GLU A 25 0.96 -2.30 -19.13
N LEU A 26 1.10 -0.97 -19.19
CA LEU A 26 2.12 -0.28 -20.00
C LEU A 26 3.55 -0.63 -19.56
N THR A 27 3.76 -0.77 -18.25
CA THR A 27 5.09 -1.07 -17.68
C THR A 27 5.38 -2.58 -17.61
N GLY A 28 4.38 -3.44 -17.88
CA GLY A 28 4.52 -4.90 -17.84
C GLY A 28 4.70 -5.47 -16.43
N HIS A 29 4.30 -4.74 -15.38
CA HIS A 29 4.44 -5.21 -14.00
C HIS A 29 3.42 -6.31 -13.68
N LEU A 30 3.87 -7.33 -12.96
CA LEU A 30 3.00 -8.36 -12.41
C LEU A 30 2.44 -7.90 -11.06
N VAL A 31 1.14 -8.11 -10.86
CA VAL A 31 0.45 -7.76 -9.62
C VAL A 31 0.18 -9.02 -8.80
N HIS A 32 0.67 -9.02 -7.55
CA HIS A 32 0.31 -10.04 -6.58
C HIS A 32 -0.92 -9.59 -5.77
N LEU A 33 -2.05 -10.26 -5.95
CA LEU A 33 -3.29 -9.95 -5.24
C LEU A 33 -3.41 -10.80 -3.96
N CYS A 34 -3.26 -10.15 -2.81
CA CYS A 34 -3.48 -10.80 -1.52
C CYS A 34 -4.98 -10.84 -1.17
N PRO A 35 -5.48 -11.93 -0.54
CA PRO A 35 -6.86 -12.00 -0.07
C PRO A 35 -7.17 -10.91 0.96
N LYS A 36 -8.40 -10.39 0.91
CA LYS A 36 -8.85 -9.37 1.86
C LYS A 36 -8.91 -9.95 3.26
N TYR A 37 -8.44 -9.19 4.25
CA TYR A 37 -8.40 -9.57 5.68
C TYR A 37 -7.44 -10.70 6.06
N HIS A 38 -6.53 -11.07 5.15
CA HIS A 38 -5.48 -12.06 5.39
C HIS A 38 -4.10 -11.39 5.32
N CYS A 39 -3.80 -10.53 6.30
CA CYS A 39 -2.54 -9.78 6.33
C CYS A 39 -1.32 -10.69 6.52
N GLU A 40 -1.50 -11.88 7.11
CA GLU A 40 -0.48 -12.92 7.26
C GLU A 40 0.08 -13.43 5.93
N LEU A 41 -0.68 -13.30 4.83
CA LEU A 41 -0.24 -13.68 3.50
C LEU A 41 0.54 -12.56 2.79
N ASN A 42 0.51 -11.34 3.32
CA ASN A 42 1.19 -10.19 2.75
C ASN A 42 2.56 -10.01 3.40
N SER A 43 3.62 -10.38 2.69
CA SER A 43 5.00 -10.34 3.20
C SER A 43 5.42 -8.96 3.73
N ILE A 44 4.93 -7.86 3.14
CA ILE A 44 5.26 -6.49 3.58
C ILE A 44 4.81 -6.18 5.02
N GLU A 45 3.79 -6.88 5.53
CA GLU A 45 3.29 -6.68 6.90
C GLU A 45 4.30 -7.16 7.93
N TYR A 46 5.02 -8.24 7.64
CA TYR A 46 6.15 -8.70 8.47
C TYR A 46 7.24 -7.63 8.55
N TYR A 47 7.70 -7.12 7.40
CA TYR A 47 8.71 -6.07 7.36
C TYR A 47 8.27 -4.81 8.09
N SER A 48 7.03 -4.39 7.87
CA SER A 48 6.44 -3.23 8.52
C SER A 48 6.33 -3.40 10.04
N GLY A 49 5.97 -4.59 10.52
CA GLY A 49 5.89 -4.91 11.94
C GLY A 49 7.23 -4.79 12.64
N THR A 50 8.28 -5.42 12.07
CA THR A 50 9.65 -5.36 12.61
C THR A 50 10.20 -3.94 12.59
N ALA A 51 10.04 -3.22 11.48
CA ALA A 51 10.46 -1.83 11.36
C ALA A 51 9.77 -0.92 12.40
N LYS A 52 8.47 -1.11 12.65
CA LYS A 52 7.72 -0.37 13.68
C LYS A 52 8.23 -0.67 15.09
N LEU A 53 8.53 -1.93 15.40
CA LEU A 53 9.10 -2.31 16.69
C LEU A 53 10.44 -1.62 16.93
N TYR A 54 11.33 -1.64 15.93
CA TYR A 54 12.63 -0.97 15.99
C TYR A 54 12.49 0.55 16.20
N ALA A 55 11.60 1.19 15.44
CA ALA A 55 11.33 2.63 15.55
C ALA A 55 10.76 2.99 16.92
N HIS A 56 9.86 2.17 17.46
CA HIS A 56 9.21 2.42 18.75
C HIS A 56 10.22 2.36 19.91
N GLN A 57 11.16 1.41 19.89
CA GLN A 57 12.24 1.31 20.88
C GLN A 57 13.18 2.52 20.88
N ARG A 58 13.24 3.28 19.78
CA ARG A 58 14.14 4.42 19.57
C ARG A 58 13.39 5.74 19.36
N CYS A 59 12.12 5.79 19.77
CA CYS A 59 11.21 6.88 19.44
C CYS A 59 11.77 8.25 19.88
N GLY A 60 12.04 9.12 18.91
CA GLY A 60 12.44 10.51 19.14
C GLY A 60 11.27 11.51 19.19
N TYR A 61 10.03 11.03 19.21
CA TYR A 61 8.77 11.82 19.29
C TYR A 61 8.59 12.95 18.26
N THR A 62 9.36 12.96 17.18
CA THR A 62 9.22 13.91 16.07
C THR A 62 9.23 13.17 14.73
N ILE A 63 8.56 13.73 13.73
CA ILE A 63 8.58 13.17 12.37
C ILE A 63 10.00 13.17 11.80
N GLN A 64 10.79 14.21 12.08
CA GLN A 64 12.17 14.30 11.63
C GLN A 64 13.04 13.17 12.22
N ALA A 65 12.92 12.90 13.52
CA ALA A 65 13.62 11.78 14.13
C ALA A 65 13.17 10.44 13.52
N LEU A 66 11.87 10.27 13.26
CA LEU A 66 11.36 9.07 12.59
C LEU A 66 11.97 8.90 11.20
N GLN A 67 11.99 9.94 10.37
CA GLN A 67 12.57 9.91 9.02
C GLN A 67 14.06 9.51 9.05
N GLN A 68 14.83 10.04 10.00
CA GLN A 68 16.23 9.68 10.20
C GLN A 68 16.41 8.21 10.61
N MET A 69 15.44 7.63 11.30
CA MET A 69 15.48 6.23 11.72
C MET A 69 15.05 5.23 10.65
N VAL A 70 14.27 5.63 9.63
CA VAL A 70 13.73 4.71 8.61
C VAL A 70 14.81 3.80 7.99
N PRO A 71 15.99 4.29 7.57
CA PRO A 71 17.03 3.42 7.01
C PRO A 71 17.49 2.34 7.99
N GLY A 72 17.65 2.69 9.27
CA GLY A 72 18.01 1.75 10.33
C GLY A 72 16.90 0.76 10.65
N CYS A 73 15.63 1.18 10.56
CA CYS A 73 14.48 0.29 10.73
C CYS A 73 14.44 -0.76 9.62
N LEU A 74 14.64 -0.35 8.37
CA LEU A 74 14.63 -1.24 7.21
C LEU A 74 15.81 -2.21 7.20
N ALA A 75 16.98 -1.77 7.69
CA ALA A 75 18.16 -2.63 7.84
C ALA A 75 18.07 -3.61 9.03
N SER A 76 17.08 -3.43 9.92
CA SER A 76 16.87 -4.28 11.09
C SER A 76 15.95 -5.48 10.85
N VAL A 77 15.37 -5.57 9.65
CA VAL A 77 14.48 -6.66 9.24
C VAL A 77 15.24 -7.75 8.51
#